data_AF-A0A4P2Q293-F1
#
_entry.id   AF-A0A4P2Q293-F1
#
_cell.length_a   1.000
_cell.length_b   1.000
_cell.length_c   1.000
_cell.angle_alpha   90.00
_cell.angle_beta   90.00
_cell.angle_gamma   90.00
#
_symmetry.space_group_name_H-M   'P 1'
#
loop_
_entity.id
_entity.type
_entity.pdbx_description
1 polymer ?
#
loop_
_entity_poly.entity_id
_entity_poly.type
_entity_poly.pdbx_seq_one_letter_code
_entity_poly.pdbx_strand_id
1 'polypeptide(L)' 'MSSPRDRLVAVPRRRSAAEILRSVPPRDRARLRRLDLNLDDPADAELFVQGVRVADEAIAEEARRDAERS' A
#
# COMPACT_ATOMS: atom_id res chain seq x y z
N MET A 1 6.91 20.90 32.30
CA MET A 1 5.89 21.44 31.38
C MET A 1 5.97 20.66 30.08
N SER A 2 5.20 19.58 29.94
CA SER A 2 5.14 18.77 28.72
C SER A 2 4.08 19.37 27.80
N SER A 3 4.49 19.77 26.59
CA SER A 3 3.58 20.27 25.56
C SER A 3 3.04 19.07 24.76
N PRO A 4 1.72 18.80 24.73
CA PRO A 4 1.15 17.67 24.00
C PRO A 4 0.71 18.15 22.62
N ARG A 5 1.65 18.53 21.77
CA ARG A 5 1.37 18.95 20.38
C ARG A 5 2.50 18.48 19.48
N ASP A 6 2.41 17.22 19.05
CA ASP A 6 2.87 16.72 17.75
C ASP A 6 2.90 15.18 17.75
N ARG A 7 1.74 14.56 17.91
CA ARG A 7 1.49 13.29 17.21
C ARG A 7 0.56 13.63 16.06
N LEU A 8 1.07 14.38 15.09
CA LEU A 8 0.58 14.24 13.74
C LEU A 8 0.78 12.76 13.41
N VAL A 9 -0.30 11.97 13.47
CA VAL A 9 -0.36 10.69 12.80
C VAL A 9 -0.08 11.03 11.35
N ALA A 10 1.18 10.91 10.93
CA ALA A 10 1.61 11.27 9.60
C ALA A 10 0.84 10.35 8.65
N VAL A 11 -0.22 10.88 8.03
CA VAL A 11 -1.02 10.15 7.06
C VAL A 11 -0.04 9.70 5.98
N PRO A 12 0.18 8.39 5.80
CA PRO A 12 1.16 7.92 4.84
C PRO A 12 0.82 8.49 3.46
N ARG A 13 1.80 9.11 2.80
CA ARG A 13 1.60 9.64 1.46
C ARG A 13 1.09 8.52 0.55
N ARG A 14 -0.04 8.73 -0.12
CA ARG A 14 -0.58 7.77 -1.09
C ARG A 14 0.42 7.60 -2.23
N ARG A 15 0.95 6.39 -2.40
CA ARG A 15 1.88 6.04 -3.49
C ARG A 15 1.16 6.15 -4.84
N SER A 16 1.82 6.70 -5.84
CA SER A 16 1.34 6.66 -7.22
C SER A 16 1.37 5.22 -7.76
N ALA A 17 0.58 4.95 -8.81
CA ALA A 17 0.57 3.64 -9.47
C ALA A 17 1.99 3.26 -9.96
N ALA A 18 2.71 4.22 -10.54
CA ALA A 18 4.07 4.01 -11.02
C ALA A 18 5.07 3.71 -9.88
N GLU A 19 4.90 4.30 -8.70
CA GLU A 19 5.72 3.97 -7.53
C GLU A 19 5.40 2.56 -7.00
N ILE A 20 4.12 2.19 -6.95
CA ILE A 20 3.69 0.84 -6.55
C ILE A 20 4.29 -0.21 -7.48
N LEU A 21 4.12 -0.05 -8.80
CA LEU A 21 4.61 -1.02 -9.78
C LEU A 21 6.15 -1.11 -9.79
N ARG A 22 6.86 0.01 -9.61
CA ARG A 22 8.33 0.03 -9.49
C ARG A 22 8.84 -0.60 -8.20
N SER A 23 8.02 -0.61 -7.15
CA SER A 23 8.39 -1.21 -5.86
C SER A 23 8.31 -2.74 -5.86
N VAL A 24 7.66 -3.36 -6.85
CA VAL A 24 7.53 -4.82 -6.94
C VAL A 24 8.86 -5.42 -7.41
N PRO A 25 9.54 -6.25 -6.59
CA PRO A 25 10.79 -6.86 -6.97
C PRO A 25 10.64 -7.78 -8.20
N PRO A 26 11.66 -7.92 -9.07
CA PRO A 26 11.58 -8.78 -10.26
C PRO A 26 11.20 -10.23 -9.94
N ARG A 27 11.66 -10.78 -8.81
CA ARG A 27 11.31 -12.12 -8.35
C ARG A 27 9.81 -12.27 -8.08
N ASP A 28 9.18 -11.24 -7.53
CA ASP A 28 7.76 -11.25 -7.23
C ASP A 28 6.93 -11.00 -8.49
N ARG A 29 7.40 -10.15 -9.42
CA ARG A 29 6.80 -10.04 -10.77
C ARG A 29 6.75 -11.41 -11.46
N ALA A 30 7.82 -12.19 -11.38
CA ALA A 30 7.86 -13.54 -11.96
C ALA A 30 6.91 -14.52 -11.25
N ARG A 31 6.66 -14.37 -9.94
CA ARG A 31 5.68 -15.17 -9.20
C ARG A 31 4.26 -14.81 -9.58
N LEU A 32 3.94 -13.53 -9.65
CA LEU A 32 2.62 -13.03 -10.07
C LEU A 32 2.27 -13.53 -11.48
N ARG A 33 3.25 -13.51 -12.39
CA ARG A 33 3.07 -14.05 -13.75
C ARG A 33 2.75 -15.56 -13.78
N ARG A 34 3.22 -16.34 -12.80
CA ARG A 34 2.84 -17.77 -12.66
C ARG A 34 1.42 -17.95 -12.12
N LEU A 35 0.85 -16.91 -11.54
CA LEU A 35 -0.53 -16.84 -11.05
C LEU A 35 -1.46 -16.13 -12.05
N ASP A 36 -1.02 -16.00 -13.31
CA ASP A 36 -1.76 -15.33 -14.39
C ASP A 36 -2.01 -13.83 -14.13
N LEU A 37 -1.11 -13.17 -13.39
CA LEU A 37 -1.12 -11.73 -13.17
C LEU A 37 0.17 -11.10 -13.73
N ASN A 38 0.08 -10.54 -14.94
CA ASN A 38 1.20 -9.96 -15.65
C ASN A 38 1.26 -8.42 -15.47
N LEU A 39 2.16 -7.92 -14.63
CA LEU A 39 2.30 -6.47 -14.39
C LEU A 39 2.87 -5.65 -15.58
N ASP A 40 3.16 -6.29 -16.72
CA ASP A 40 3.45 -5.60 -17.99
C ASP A 40 2.18 -5.41 -18.84
N ASP A 41 1.10 -6.15 -18.54
CA ASP A 41 -0.24 -5.91 -19.09
C ASP A 41 -0.94 -4.77 -18.31
N PRO A 42 -1.51 -3.77 -19.00
CA PRO A 42 -2.15 -2.64 -18.32
C PRO A 42 -3.34 -3.02 -17.42
N ALA A 43 -4.15 -4.00 -17.80
CA ALA A 43 -5.34 -4.39 -17.04
C ALA A 43 -4.94 -5.10 -15.74
N ASP A 44 -3.97 -6.01 -15.81
CA ASP A 44 -3.41 -6.70 -14.64
C ASP A 44 -2.67 -5.73 -13.71
N ALA A 45 -1.91 -4.79 -14.29
CA ALA A 45 -1.23 -3.76 -13.52
C ALA A 45 -2.22 -2.85 -12.78
N GLU A 46 -3.33 -2.49 -13.42
CA GLU A 46 -4.40 -1.71 -12.78
C GLU A 46 -5.05 -2.51 -11.63
N LEU A 47 -5.42 -3.76 -11.86
CA LEU A 47 -5.99 -4.65 -10.84
C LEU A 47 -5.07 -4.78 -9.63
N PHE A 48 -3.78 -5.00 -9.86
CA PHE A 48 -2.77 -5.07 -8.81
C PHE A 48 -2.69 -3.77 -7.99
N VAL A 49 -2.61 -2.61 -8.66
CA VAL A 49 -2.55 -1.31 -7.99
C VAL A 49 -3.81 -1.03 -7.16
N GLN A 50 -4.98 -1.39 -7.67
CA GLN A 50 -6.23 -1.26 -6.92
C GLN A 50 -6.20 -2.16 -5.66
N GLY A 51 -5.77 -3.41 -5.78
CA GLY A 51 -5.62 -4.32 -4.65
C GLY A 51 -4.67 -3.80 -3.57
N VAL A 52 -3.50 -3.27 -3.96
CA VAL A 52 -2.55 -2.66 -3.03
C VAL A 52 -3.15 -1.46 -2.30
N ARG A 53 -3.94 -0.63 -2.99
CA ARG A 53 -4.60 0.53 -2.36
C ARG A 53 -5.63 0.12 -1.32
N VAL A 54 -6.43 -0.91 -1.61
CA VAL A 54 -7.41 -1.45 -0.66
C VAL A 54 -6.70 -2.03 0.56
N ALA A 55 -5.59 -2.75 0.35
CA ALA A 55 -4.78 -3.27 1.46
C ALA A 55 -4.15 -2.16 2.31
N ASP A 56 -3.56 -1.14 1.68
CA ASP A 56 -2.95 0.01 2.38
C ASP A 56 -4.01 0.75 3.23
N GLU A 57 -5.23 0.92 2.72
CA GLU A 57 -6.34 1.53 3.47
C GLU A 57 -6.79 0.68 4.65
N ALA A 58 -6.95 -0.64 4.46
CA ALA A 58 -7.31 -1.55 5.53
C ALA A 58 -6.26 -1.58 6.65
N ILE A 59 -4.97 -1.58 6.30
CA ILE A 59 -3.87 -1.49 7.27
C ILE A 59 -3.91 -0.15 8.02
N ALA A 60 -4.14 0.96 7.31
CA ALA A 60 -4.23 2.28 7.92
C ALA A 60 -5.45 2.43 8.82
N GLU A 61 -6.56 1.77 8.53
CA GLU A 61 -7.71 1.74 9.41
C GLU A 61 -7.47 0.88 10.66
N GLU A 62 -6.86 -0.30 10.53
CA GLU A 62 -6.53 -1.11 11.70
C GLU A 62 -5.53 -0.39 12.61
N ALA A 63 -4.51 0.25 12.05
CA ALA A 63 -3.55 1.03 12.82
C ALA A 63 -4.21 2.21 13.58
N ARG A 64 -5.27 2.82 13.00
CA ARG A 64 -6.05 3.86 13.69
C ARG A 64 -6.83 3.28 14.85
N ARG A 65 -7.50 2.14 14.66
CA ARG A 65 -8.23 1.45 15.75
C ARG A 65 -7.31 1.03 16.89
N ASP A 66 -6.12 0.53 16.58
CA ASP A 66 -5.11 0.19 17.58
C ASP A 66 -4.64 1.41 18.38
N ALA A 67 -4.44 2.55 17.70
CA ALA A 67 -4.07 3.80 18.36
C ALA A 67 -5.20 4.36 19.24
N GLU A 68 -6.47 4.15 18.87
CA GLU A 68 -7.64 4.56 19.67
C GLU A 68 -7.86 3.68 20.91
N ARG A 69 -7.43 2.40 20.85
CA ARG A 69 -7.50 1.45 21.97
C ARG A 69 -6.37 1.59 23.00
N SER A 70 -5.30 2.31 22.67
CA SER A 70 -4.07 2.44 23.48
C SER A 70 -4.03 3.73 24.30
#